data_AF-A0A1J5PKZ6-F1
#
_entry.id   AF-A0A1J5PKZ6-F1
#
_cell.length_a   1.000
_cell.length_b   1.000
_cell.length_c   1.000
_cell.angle_alpha   90.00
_cell.angle_beta   90.00
_cell.angle_gamma   90.00
#
_symmetry.space_group_name_H-M   'P 1'
#
loop_
_entity.id
_entity.type
_entity.pdbx_description
1 polymer ?
#
loop_
_entity_poly.entity_id
_entity_poly.type
_entity_poly.pdbx_seq_one_letter_code
_entity_poly.pdbx_strand_id
1 'polypeptide(L)'
;MLGLQTVCLKGVNDSVEVMRELFMQSVEMGVRPYYVYSTDMVEGAHHFIVPHRRMLELYEGLRGWISGPAVPTFIVDGLGGLGKLPIIPSYVREEALPDGSGTTIKCRNYAGKTVEMPGLGQDFSLPTTSN
;
A
#
# COMPACT_ATOMS: atom_id res chain seq x y z
N MET A 1 10.14 -20.18 3.52
CA MET A 1 10.41 -18.75 3.23
C MET A 1 10.34 -18.00 4.55
N LEU A 2 11.38 -17.25 4.91
CA LEU A 2 11.41 -16.46 6.15
C LEU A 2 10.78 -15.09 5.88
N GLY A 3 9.86 -14.66 6.75
CA GLY A 3 9.15 -13.39 6.64
C GLY A 3 9.62 -12.40 7.70
N LEU A 4 9.85 -11.14 7.31
CA LEU A 4 10.10 -10.03 8.22
C LEU A 4 8.77 -9.37 8.60
N GLN A 5 8.51 -9.27 9.90
CA GLN A 5 7.41 -8.51 10.45
C GLN A 5 7.99 -7.39 11.32
N THR A 6 7.48 -6.17 11.15
CA THR A 6 7.90 -5.01 11.95
C THR A 6 6.69 -4.17 12.36
N VAL A 7 6.85 -3.34 13.39
CA VAL A 7 5.86 -2.37 13.84
C VAL A 7 6.30 -0.98 13.36
N CYS A 8 5.36 -0.20 12.83
CA CYS A 8 5.59 1.19 12.46
C CYS A 8 5.57 2.07 13.72
N LEU A 9 6.75 2.55 14.11
CA LEU A 9 7.02 3.26 15.35
C LEU A 9 7.53 4.67 15.04
N LYS A 10 6.87 5.67 15.63
CA LYS A 10 7.19 7.09 15.48
C LYS A 10 8.60 7.39 16.00
N GLY A 11 9.39 8.08 15.19
CA GLY A 11 10.77 8.45 15.52
C GLY A 11 11.77 7.29 15.45
N VAL A 12 11.35 6.10 14.99
CA VAL A 12 12.21 4.92 14.84
C VAL A 12 12.30 4.53 13.37
N ASN A 13 11.17 4.21 12.75
CA ASN A 13 11.13 3.72 11.37
C ASN A 13 9.99 4.34 10.54
N ASP A 14 9.43 5.48 10.96
CA ASP A 14 8.33 6.18 10.29
C ASP A 14 8.77 7.12 9.14
N SER A 15 9.84 6.73 8.42
CA SER A 15 10.33 7.40 7.20
C SER A 15 10.49 6.41 6.05
N VAL A 16 10.32 6.91 4.82
CA VAL A 16 10.43 6.10 3.60
C VAL A 16 11.85 5.58 3.44
N GLU A 17 12.83 6.42 3.75
CA GLU A 17 14.25 6.14 3.64
C GLU A 17 14.64 4.95 4.51
N VAL A 18 14.26 4.96 5.79
CA VAL A 18 14.55 3.89 6.75
C VAL A 18 13.84 2.59 6.37
N MET A 19 12.54 2.66 6.03
CA MET A 19 11.80 1.46 5.64
C MET A 19 12.34 0.85 4.35
N ARG A 20 12.68 1.68 3.36
CA ARG A 20 13.28 1.22 2.10
C ARG A 20 14.60 0.49 2.36
N GLU A 21 15.49 1.07 3.16
CA GLU A 21 16.76 0.45 3.49
C GLU A 21 16.55 -0.91 4.16
N LEU A 22 15.72 -0.94 5.21
CA LEU A 22 15.38 -2.17 5.94
C LEU A 22 14.86 -3.28 5.01
N PHE A 23 13.92 -2.96 4.13
CA PHE A 23 13.26 -3.95 3.28
C PHE A 23 14.15 -4.43 2.12
N MET A 24 14.97 -3.55 1.56
CA MET A 24 15.92 -3.95 0.52
C MET A 24 17.02 -4.84 1.10
N GLN A 25 17.58 -4.46 2.24
CA GLN A 25 18.58 -5.28 2.95
C GLN A 25 18.00 -6.63 3.39
N SER A 26 16.75 -6.67 3.86
CA SER A 26 16.14 -7.95 4.23
C SER A 26 16.01 -8.88 3.03
N VAL A 27 15.63 -8.36 1.86
CA VAL A 27 15.54 -9.15 0.62
C VAL A 27 16.91 -9.67 0.19
N GLU A 28 17.97 -8.85 0.30
CA GLU A 28 19.35 -9.28 0.03
C GLU A 28 19.78 -10.44 0.95
N MET A 29 19.29 -10.47 2.19
CA MET A 29 19.50 -11.55 3.15
C MET A 29 18.58 -12.77 2.94
N GLY A 30 17.73 -12.77 1.90
CA GLY A 30 16.77 -13.85 1.65
C GLY A 30 15.53 -13.83 2.57
N VAL A 31 15.28 -12.71 3.25
CA VAL A 31 14.13 -12.50 4.13
C VAL A 31 13.12 -11.58 3.44
N ARG A 32 11.89 -12.06 3.28
CA ARG A 32 10.85 -11.27 2.59
C ARG A 32 10.12 -10.34 3.56
N PRO A 33 10.05 -9.03 3.31
CA PRO A 33 9.14 -8.12 3.99
C PRO A 33 7.70 -8.64 3.89
N TYR A 34 7.08 -8.92 5.04
CA TYR A 34 5.75 -9.51 5.09
C TYR A 34 4.71 -8.53 5.62
N TYR A 35 4.89 -8.06 6.85
CA TYR A 35 3.96 -7.13 7.48
C TYR A 35 4.65 -5.93 8.13
N VAL A 36 3.98 -4.78 8.00
CA VAL A 36 4.20 -3.58 8.82
C VAL A 36 2.93 -3.35 9.62
N TYR A 37 3.00 -3.57 10.94
CA TYR A 37 1.88 -3.36 11.85
C TYR A 37 1.77 -1.88 12.26
N SER A 38 0.56 -1.37 12.41
CA SER A 38 0.34 -0.18 13.23
C SER A 38 0.69 -0.49 14.68
N THR A 39 1.20 0.51 15.40
CA THR A 39 1.37 0.39 16.85
C THR A 39 -0.01 0.22 17.51
N ASP A 40 -0.15 -0.79 18.38
CA ASP A 40 -1.38 -1.00 19.13
C ASP A 40 -1.61 0.13 20.14
N MET A 41 -2.88 0.47 20.37
CA MET A 41 -3.30 1.51 21.31
C MET A 41 -3.27 0.98 22.76
N VAL A 42 -2.08 0.66 23.26
CA VAL A 42 -1.86 0.19 24.63
C VAL A 42 -1.28 1.29 25.52
N GLU A 43 -1.54 1.17 26.82
CA GLU A 43 -1.00 2.11 27.80
C GLU A 43 0.54 2.15 27.75
N GLY A 44 1.11 3.35 27.86
CA GLY A 44 2.56 3.56 27.78
C GLY A 44 3.15 3.64 26.35
N ALA A 45 2.47 3.15 25.31
CA ALA A 45 3.01 3.15 23.94
C ALA A 45 2.64 4.38 23.09
N HIS A 46 1.86 5.32 23.64
CA HIS A 46 1.26 6.42 22.89
C HIS A 46 2.25 7.29 22.09
N HIS A 47 3.47 7.46 22.60
CA HIS A 47 4.52 8.28 21.98
C HIS A 47 5.11 7.64 20.71
N PHE A 48 4.93 6.33 20.52
CA PHE A 48 5.34 5.62 19.31
C PHE A 48 4.24 5.54 18.25
N ILE A 49 3.02 6.00 18.51
CA ILE A 49 1.91 5.90 17.56
C ILE A 49 2.21 6.72 16.30
N VAL A 50 2.14 6.04 15.15
CA VAL A 50 2.17 6.65 13.81
C VAL A 50 0.74 6.76 13.29
N PRO A 51 0.27 7.96 12.89
CA PRO A 51 -1.07 8.11 12.31
C PRO A 51 -1.25 7.25 11.05
N HIS A 52 -2.42 6.66 10.84
CA HIS A 52 -2.69 5.83 9.65
C HIS A 52 -2.47 6.57 8.34
N ARG A 53 -2.73 7.89 8.30
CA ARG A 53 -2.39 8.74 7.15
C ARG A 53 -0.89 8.67 6.81
N ARG A 54 -0.02 8.74 7.82
CA ARG A 54 1.42 8.61 7.64
C ARG A 54 1.81 7.21 7.17
N MET A 55 1.14 6.17 7.66
CA MET A 55 1.33 4.80 7.15
C MET A 55 0.98 4.67 5.66
N LEU A 56 -0.09 5.33 5.19
CA LEU A 56 -0.43 5.37 3.76
C LEU A 56 0.63 6.10 2.94
N GLU A 57 1.14 7.24 3.42
CA GLU A 57 2.23 7.98 2.78
C GLU A 57 3.52 7.14 2.69
N LEU A 58 3.86 6.40 3.76
CA LEU A 58 4.98 5.47 3.76
C LEU A 58 4.80 4.38 2.71
N TYR A 59 3.61 3.80 2.62
CA TYR A 59 3.29 2.80 1.60
C TYR A 59 3.47 3.38 0.18
N GLU A 60 2.93 4.57 -0.11
CA GLU A 60 3.08 5.24 -1.42
C GLU A 60 4.55 5.54 -1.74
N GLY A 61 5.35 5.90 -0.74
CA GLY A 61 6.78 6.14 -0.89
C GLY A 61 7.61 4.89 -1.20
N LEU A 62 7.07 3.70 -0.94
CA LEU A 62 7.73 2.41 -1.23
C LEU A 62 7.19 1.80 -2.53
N ARG A 63 5.86 1.76 -2.69
CA ARG A 63 5.21 1.07 -3.81
C ARG A 63 5.57 1.72 -5.14
N GLY A 64 6.12 0.92 -6.06
CA GLY A 64 6.54 1.39 -7.38
C GLY A 64 7.95 2.00 -7.41
N TRP A 65 8.53 2.30 -6.25
CA TRP A 65 9.91 2.78 -6.10
C TRP A 65 10.91 1.66 -5.80
N ILE A 66 10.45 0.60 -5.11
CA ILE A 66 11.24 -0.62 -4.87
C ILE A 66 10.62 -1.84 -5.55
N SER A 67 11.40 -2.91 -5.63
CA SER A 67 10.96 -4.21 -6.15
C SER A 67 9.70 -4.70 -5.44
N GLY A 68 8.70 -5.17 -6.20
CA GLY A 68 7.42 -5.63 -5.65
C GLY A 68 7.52 -6.61 -4.48
N PRO A 69 8.42 -7.63 -4.50
CA PRO A 69 8.62 -8.55 -3.38
C PRO A 69 9.11 -7.90 -2.08
N ALA A 70 9.70 -6.70 -2.16
CA ALA A 70 10.21 -5.93 -1.03
C ALA A 70 9.14 -5.01 -0.41
N VAL A 71 7.97 -4.88 -1.01
CA VAL A 71 6.87 -4.07 -0.46
C VAL A 71 6.03 -4.94 0.48
N PRO A 72 6.06 -4.72 1.82
CA PRO A 72 5.23 -5.48 2.75
C PRO A 72 3.77 -5.01 2.68
N THR A 73 2.88 -5.78 3.32
CA THR A 73 1.51 -5.33 3.56
C THR A 73 1.48 -4.51 4.84
N PHE A 74 0.92 -3.30 4.78
CA PHE A 74 0.71 -2.48 5.97
C PHE A 74 -0.64 -2.87 6.57
N ILE A 75 -0.69 -3.14 7.87
CA ILE A 75 -1.87 -3.70 8.53
C ILE A 75 -2.16 -3.01 9.86
N VAL A 76 -3.46 -2.92 10.16
CA VAL A 76 -4.00 -2.50 11.44
C VAL A 76 -4.71 -3.69 12.07
N ASP A 77 -4.52 -3.90 13.37
CA ASP A 77 -5.25 -4.93 14.09
C ASP A 77 -6.68 -4.45 14.36
N GLY A 78 -7.65 -5.18 13.81
CA GLY A 78 -9.07 -4.88 13.95
C GLY A 78 -9.53 -5.09 15.40
N LEU A 79 -10.13 -4.04 15.97
CA LEU A 79 -10.70 -4.09 17.32
C LEU A 79 -11.71 -5.23 17.46
N GLY A 80 -11.74 -5.88 18.62
CA GLY A 80 -12.65 -6.99 18.88
C GLY A 80 -12.31 -8.28 18.13
N GLY A 81 -11.06 -8.43 17.65
CA GLY A 81 -10.62 -9.65 16.99
C GLY A 81 -11.07 -9.76 15.52
N LEU A 82 -11.34 -8.63 14.86
CA LEU A 82 -11.70 -8.59 13.44
C LEU A 82 -10.55 -8.98 12.49
N GLY A 83 -9.40 -9.37 13.05
CA GLY A 83 -8.24 -9.84 12.31
C GLY A 83 -7.35 -8.70 11.81
N LYS A 84 -6.54 -9.01 10.80
CA LYS A 84 -5.55 -8.08 10.24
C LYS A 84 -6.17 -7.33 9.08
N LEU A 85 -6.31 -6.01 9.21
CA LEU A 85 -6.94 -5.14 8.21
C LEU A 85 -5.86 -4.43 7.40
N PRO A 86 -5.67 -4.77 6.11
CA PRO A 86 -4.72 -4.07 5.26
C PRO A 86 -5.10 -2.60 5.09
N ILE A 87 -4.12 -1.72 5.25
CA ILE A 87 -4.24 -0.30 4.92
C ILE A 87 -3.38 -0.03 3.69
N ILE A 88 -4.04 0.26 2.57
CA ILE A 88 -3.39 0.58 1.32
C ILE A 88 -4.00 1.85 0.72
N PRO A 89 -3.21 2.67 0.01
CA PRO A 89 -3.73 3.79 -0.75
C PRO A 89 -4.72 3.30 -1.81
N SER A 90 -5.71 4.13 -2.14
CA SER A 90 -6.53 3.88 -3.32
C SER A 90 -5.75 4.25 -4.58
N TYR A 91 -5.62 3.28 -5.47
CA TYR A 91 -5.03 3.45 -6.80
C TYR A 91 -6.08 3.39 -7.90
N VAL A 92 -7.32 3.03 -7.57
CA VAL A 92 -8.40 2.75 -8.52
C VAL A 92 -9.61 3.57 -8.11
N ARG A 93 -10.18 4.31 -9.07
CA ARG A 93 -11.39 5.09 -8.85
C ARG A 93 -12.38 4.83 -9.96
N GLU A 94 -13.62 4.56 -9.56
CA GLU A 94 -14.75 4.47 -10.48
C GLU A 94 -15.36 5.86 -10.71
N GLU A 95 -15.65 6.17 -11.97
CA GLU A 95 -16.25 7.44 -12.40
C GLU A 95 -17.37 7.17 -13.40
N ALA A 96 -18.48 7.91 -13.30
CA ALA A 96 -19.59 7.80 -14.24
C ALA A 96 -19.20 8.32 -15.62
N LEU A 97 -19.67 7.65 -16.68
CA LEU A 97 -19.51 8.11 -18.05
C LEU A 97 -20.39 9.35 -18.30
N PRO A 98 -19.91 10.37 -19.04
CA PRO A 98 -20.66 11.60 -19.26
C PRO A 98 -22.00 11.42 -19.97
N ASP A 99 -22.15 10.36 -20.76
CA ASP A 99 -23.35 10.02 -21.52
C ASP A 99 -24.36 9.18 -20.72
N GLY A 100 -24.04 8.85 -19.46
CA GLY A 100 -24.90 8.04 -18.58
C GLY A 100 -24.96 6.57 -18.95
N SER A 101 -24.13 6.09 -19.88
CA SER A 101 -24.11 4.70 -20.33
C SER A 101 -23.54 3.71 -19.31
N GLY A 102 -22.84 4.20 -18.28
CA GLY A 102 -22.27 3.35 -17.22
C GLY A 102 -21.15 4.04 -16.45
N THR A 103 -20.17 3.26 -16.01
CA THR A 103 -18.98 3.72 -15.27
C THR A 103 -17.70 3.28 -15.97
N THR A 104 -16.64 4.06 -15.77
CA THR A 104 -15.27 3.73 -16.15
C THR A 104 -14.36 3.69 -14.92
N ILE A 105 -13.20 3.06 -15.06
CA ILE A 105 -12.22 2.91 -13.99
C ILE A 105 -10.93 3.62 -14.36
N LYS A 106 -10.54 4.56 -13.50
CA LYS A 106 -9.26 5.27 -13.57
C LYS A 106 -8.26 4.69 -12.59
N CYS A 107 -7.07 4.41 -13.09
CA CYS A 107 -5.96 3.89 -12.33
C CYS A 107 -4.87 4.95 -12.20
N ARG A 108 -4.40 5.20 -10.98
CA ARG A 108 -3.25 6.07 -10.68
C ARG A 108 -2.03 5.21 -10.41
N ASN A 109 -0.88 5.55 -11.00
CA ASN A 109 0.39 4.89 -10.69
C ASN A 109 1.15 5.58 -9.54
N TYR A 110 2.31 5.01 -9.15
CA TYR A 110 3.17 5.54 -8.08
C TYR A 110 3.69 6.97 -8.34
N ALA A 111 3.75 7.41 -9.60
CA ALA A 111 4.18 8.74 -10.01
C ALA A 111 3.01 9.75 -10.09
N GLY A 112 1.81 9.36 -9.64
CA GLY A 112 0.62 10.20 -9.69
C GLY A 112 0.00 10.35 -11.08
N LYS A 113 0.51 9.64 -12.10
CA LYS A 113 -0.11 9.63 -13.44
C LYS A 113 -1.36 8.78 -13.40
N THR A 114 -2.46 9.35 -13.87
CA THR A 114 -3.75 8.66 -13.98
C THR A 114 -4.01 8.29 -15.44
N VAL A 115 -4.50 7.08 -15.64
CA VAL A 115 -4.90 6.57 -16.94
C VAL A 115 -6.19 5.78 -16.79
N GLU A 116 -7.08 5.93 -17.76
CA GLU A 116 -8.23 5.04 -17.91
C GLU A 116 -7.73 3.72 -18.47
N MET A 117 -7.97 2.62 -17.74
CA MET A 117 -7.57 1.30 -18.20
C MET A 117 -8.70 0.71 -19.05
N PRO A 118 -8.48 0.52 -20.37
CA PRO A 118 -9.46 -0.14 -21.24
C PRO A 118 -9.64 -1.55 -20.70
N GLY A 119 -10.84 -1.95 -20.29
CA GLY A 119 -10.95 -3.24 -19.59
C GLY A 119 -11.85 -3.30 -18.39
N LEU A 120 -12.07 -2.17 -17.75
CA LEU A 120 -12.49 -2.17 -16.36
C LEU A 120 -13.90 -1.58 -16.16
N GLY A 121 -14.56 -1.11 -17.23
CA GLY A 121 -16.01 -0.85 -17.26
C GLY A 121 -16.79 -2.11 -17.64
N GLN A 122 -18.09 -2.18 -17.28
CA GLN A 122 -18.94 -3.35 -17.53
C GLN A 122 -19.06 -3.71 -19.03
N ASP A 123 -18.85 -2.75 -19.94
CA ASP A 123 -18.94 -2.91 -21.39
C ASP A 123 -17.66 -2.43 -22.10
N PHE A 124 -16.57 -3.21 -22.10
CA PHE A 124 -15.34 -2.81 -22.78
C PHE A 124 -14.95 -3.75 -23.95
N SER A 125 -14.25 -3.16 -24.94
CA SER A 125 -13.56 -3.88 -26.02
C SER A 125 -12.05 -3.77 -25.85
N LEU A 126 -11.31 -4.86 -26.11
CA LEU A 126 -9.85 -4.89 -25.99
C LEU A 126 -9.16 -3.84 -26.89
N PRO A 127 -8.13 -3.13 -26.40
CA PRO A 127 -7.34 -2.23 -27.24
C PRO A 127 -6.55 -3.05 -28.28
N THR A 128 -6.43 -2.51 -29.49
CA THR A 128 -5.76 -3.15 -30.64
C THR A 128 -4.23 -3.18 -30.56
N THR A 129 -3.65 -2.57 -29.53
CA THR A 129 -2.20 -2.54 -29.32
C THR A 129 -1.87 -3.06 -27.93
N SER A 130 -1.04 -4.10 -27.87
CA SER A 130 -0.44 -4.62 -26.64
C SER A 130 0.62 -3.66 -26.11
N ASN A 131 0.78 -3.62 -24.79
CA ASN A 131 1.98 -3.08 -24.15
C ASN A 131 3.24 -3.81 -24.64
#